data_AF-A0AA36NGS2-F1
#
_entry.id   AF-A0AA36NGS2-F1
#
_cell.length_a   1.000
_cell.length_b   1.000
_cell.length_c   1.000
_cell.angle_alpha   90.00
_cell.angle_beta   90.00
_cell.angle_gamma   90.00
#
_symmetry.space_group_name_H-M   'P 1'
#
loop_
_entity.id
_entity.type
_entity.pdbx_description
1 polymer ?
#
loop_
_entity_poly.entity_id
_entity_poly.type
_entity_poly.pdbx_seq_one_letter_code
_entity_poly.pdbx_strand_id
1 'polypeptide(L)'
;MESDSEPDLALPAPRESRFKALVPLALACLACLAVLGLLARSTETRAEVKVEHALRGVVQEWAPTRPEEVLPMEQWAKVFKVDDLNSSTAQRRYYQYSHHPIFIQKKAWMEDQMSWQIARECPPLSIGIDLVLDKAMPAIRDVPSPSDCQKACTETPECLAFAWVRSGNLTRTCFRKTSATMLSMPTQVPKDSFVSGRPCLRENRTEMRFPTKELEQFKLPSPPPAPPRPRGAARMLCLAVCLPFTQEQDLLVMQYRFGTHIFACDNYAIYSSLLLELVPGVFTRRVNSTLLGELGGPYMTVLNLAAFMAVWKQVLADGEYLHHDWILKVDPDTVFLVDRLRPILQEHGRVLGQSGAYLNNCDMGLHGPLEIFSRQALNTFFESSEYCAKQLDGGKECKKDCSAFWDPNYRERCNGPCTLWWGEDIWVDQCLMRFTEVARVYDPRLLTEEHCHPQSGWRNCKDPSSVAFHPFKTPQEYKTCFESATGHELIA
;
A
#
# COMPACT_ATOMS: atom_id res chain seq x y z
N MET A 1 20.06 -84.31 63.57
CA MET A 1 19.25 -84.18 62.34
C MET A 1 17.89 -83.63 62.78
N GLU A 2 17.87 -82.51 63.50
CA GLU A 2 17.93 -81.13 63.00
C GLU A 2 16.76 -80.81 62.07
N SER A 3 15.69 -80.33 62.71
CA SER A 3 14.53 -79.66 62.12
C SER A 3 14.22 -78.44 62.97
N ASP A 4 14.11 -77.30 62.31
CA ASP A 4 13.92 -75.97 62.89
C ASP A 4 12.65 -75.80 63.72
N SER A 5 12.76 -75.00 64.77
CA SER A 5 11.68 -74.32 65.47
C SER A 5 12.13 -72.90 65.88
N GLU A 6 11.33 -71.91 65.52
CA GLU A 6 11.36 -70.46 65.86
C GLU A 6 11.62 -70.15 67.37
N PRO A 7 12.13 -68.93 67.75
CA PRO A 7 11.27 -67.73 67.83
C PRO A 7 11.93 -66.32 67.69
N ASP A 8 11.04 -65.31 67.64
CA ASP A 8 11.19 -63.84 67.67
C ASP A 8 12.30 -63.23 68.57
N LEU A 9 12.95 -62.14 68.10
CA LEU A 9 12.80 -60.73 68.57
C LEU A 9 13.98 -59.78 68.19
N ALA A 10 13.59 -58.57 67.74
CA ALA A 10 14.18 -57.23 67.96
C ALA A 10 15.37 -56.66 67.13
N LEU A 11 15.20 -55.35 66.81
CA LEU A 11 15.98 -54.39 65.99
C LEU A 11 17.41 -54.06 66.47
N PRO A 12 18.28 -53.51 65.58
CA PRO A 12 18.75 -52.13 65.79
C PRO A 12 18.97 -51.24 64.53
N ALA A 13 19.18 -49.94 64.81
CA ALA A 13 19.18 -48.76 63.92
C ALA A 13 20.43 -48.55 63.00
N PRO A 14 20.36 -47.66 61.97
CA PRO A 14 21.47 -47.41 61.06
C PRO A 14 22.37 -46.23 61.46
N ARG A 15 23.69 -46.38 61.20
CA ARG A 15 24.78 -45.42 61.45
C ARG A 15 24.90 -44.35 60.36
N GLU A 16 24.84 -43.08 60.78
CA GLU A 16 25.32 -41.90 60.07
C GLU A 16 26.86 -41.84 60.05
N SER A 17 27.48 -41.42 58.93
CA SER A 17 28.69 -40.53 58.93
C SER A 17 29.41 -40.43 57.58
N ARG A 18 28.82 -39.76 56.57
CA ARG A 18 29.56 -39.14 55.44
C ARG A 18 28.96 -37.81 54.92
N PHE A 19 28.15 -37.10 55.72
CA PHE A 19 27.44 -35.88 55.30
C PHE A 19 27.78 -34.59 56.07
N LYS A 20 28.82 -34.57 56.92
CA LYS A 20 29.06 -33.43 57.85
C LYS A 20 30.12 -32.39 57.41
N ALA A 21 30.67 -32.46 56.18
CA ALA A 21 31.65 -31.47 55.71
C ALA A 21 31.21 -30.61 54.51
N LEU A 22 30.09 -30.92 53.84
CA LEU A 22 29.63 -30.19 52.63
C LEU A 22 28.51 -29.16 52.90
N VAL A 23 27.86 -29.24 54.07
CA VAL A 23 26.73 -28.38 54.42
C VAL A 23 27.12 -26.92 54.74
N PRO A 24 28.23 -26.62 55.47
CA PRO A 24 28.52 -25.22 55.83
C PRO A 24 29.04 -24.39 54.64
N LEU A 25 29.72 -24.99 53.65
CA LEU A 25 30.17 -24.28 52.44
C LEU A 25 29.02 -23.94 51.49
N ALA A 26 28.04 -24.84 51.35
CA ALA A 26 26.86 -24.63 50.51
C ALA A 26 25.92 -23.55 51.08
N LEU A 27 25.76 -23.50 52.41
CA LEU A 27 24.94 -22.50 53.10
C LEU A 27 25.52 -21.08 53.00
N ALA A 28 26.85 -20.94 53.07
CA ALA A 28 27.51 -19.63 52.91
C ALA A 28 27.38 -19.08 51.47
N CYS A 29 27.43 -19.95 50.47
CA CYS A 29 27.29 -19.56 49.05
C CYS A 29 25.84 -19.17 48.70
N LEU A 30 24.85 -19.90 49.24
CA LEU A 30 23.43 -19.57 49.10
C LEU A 30 23.04 -18.27 49.81
N ALA A 31 23.66 -17.97 50.97
CA ALA A 31 23.43 -16.70 51.66
C ALA A 31 23.99 -15.48 50.89
N CYS A 32 25.18 -15.59 50.28
CA CYS A 32 25.74 -14.54 49.42
C CYS A 32 24.91 -14.33 48.14
N LEU A 33 24.46 -15.40 47.49
CA LEU A 33 23.60 -15.30 46.30
C LEU A 33 22.20 -14.76 46.64
N ALA A 34 21.66 -15.06 47.82
CA ALA A 34 20.40 -14.50 48.30
C ALA A 34 20.51 -13.00 48.63
N VAL A 35 21.62 -12.55 49.23
CA VAL A 35 21.86 -11.12 49.51
C VAL A 35 22.13 -10.33 48.23
N LEU A 36 22.91 -10.88 47.29
CA LEU A 36 23.10 -10.28 45.95
C LEU A 36 21.80 -10.27 45.13
N GLY A 37 20.99 -11.32 45.23
CA GLY A 37 19.67 -11.40 44.59
C GLY A 37 18.62 -10.48 45.23
N LEU A 38 18.67 -10.23 46.54
CA LEU A 38 17.82 -9.26 47.23
C LEU A 38 18.24 -7.81 46.95
N LEU A 39 19.55 -7.54 46.85
CA LEU A 39 20.06 -6.23 46.45
C LEU A 39 19.74 -5.93 44.98
N ALA A 40 19.95 -6.88 44.07
CA ALA A 40 19.63 -6.75 42.64
C ALA A 40 18.11 -6.64 42.39
N ARG A 41 17.28 -7.44 43.08
CA ARG A 41 15.81 -7.28 43.03
C ARG A 41 15.36 -5.94 43.61
N SER A 42 15.99 -5.42 44.67
CA SER A 42 15.61 -4.13 45.24
C SER A 42 15.95 -2.94 44.33
N THR A 43 16.98 -3.07 43.47
CA THR A 43 17.37 -2.02 42.52
C THR A 43 16.58 -2.10 41.21
N GLU A 44 16.28 -3.30 40.71
CA GLU A 44 15.48 -3.50 39.49
C GLU A 44 13.99 -3.17 39.74
N THR A 45 13.37 -3.61 40.84
CA THR A 45 11.95 -3.28 41.10
C THR A 45 11.73 -1.82 41.45
N ARG A 46 12.73 -1.13 42.05
CA ARG A 46 12.58 0.28 42.43
C ARG A 46 12.81 1.23 41.25
N ALA A 47 13.52 0.79 40.21
CA ALA A 47 13.70 1.54 38.97
C ALA A 47 12.51 1.34 38.02
N GLU A 48 12.05 0.10 37.79
CA GLU A 48 10.88 -0.17 36.95
C GLU A 48 9.59 0.40 37.55
N VAL A 49 9.36 0.25 38.86
CA VAL A 49 8.18 0.84 39.51
C VAL A 49 8.26 2.38 39.54
N LYS A 50 9.46 2.98 39.64
CA LYS A 50 9.60 4.44 39.53
C LYS A 50 9.38 4.93 38.10
N VAL A 51 9.83 4.20 37.09
CA VAL A 51 9.63 4.56 35.68
C VAL A 51 8.18 4.36 35.29
N GLU A 52 7.53 3.26 35.71
CA GLU A 52 6.11 3.01 35.44
C GLU A 52 5.19 3.96 36.22
N HIS A 53 5.52 4.31 37.47
CA HIS A 53 4.73 5.26 38.27
C HIS A 53 4.96 6.73 37.85
N ALA A 54 6.18 7.09 37.43
CA ALA A 54 6.48 8.40 36.84
C ALA A 54 5.86 8.52 35.43
N LEU A 55 5.89 7.47 34.62
CA LEU A 55 5.21 7.42 33.32
C LEU A 55 3.69 7.43 33.50
N ARG A 56 3.12 6.70 34.46
CA ARG A 56 1.67 6.77 34.75
C ARG A 56 1.24 8.14 35.22
N GLY A 57 2.03 8.82 36.06
CA GLY A 57 1.75 10.20 36.49
C GLY A 57 1.80 11.20 35.33
N VAL A 58 2.82 11.10 34.46
CA VAL A 58 2.96 11.97 33.28
C VAL A 58 1.90 11.67 32.21
N VAL A 59 1.53 10.40 32.03
CA VAL A 59 0.53 9.96 31.06
C VAL A 59 -0.89 10.26 31.54
N GLN A 60 -1.21 10.15 32.83
CA GLN A 60 -2.57 10.44 33.33
C GLN A 60 -2.90 11.93 33.42
N GLU A 61 -1.90 12.80 33.59
CA GLU A 61 -2.12 14.25 33.66
C GLU A 61 -2.09 14.91 32.27
N TRP A 62 -1.34 14.34 31.30
CA TRP A 62 -1.02 15.00 30.01
C TRP A 62 -1.41 14.20 28.75
N ALA A 63 -2.00 13.01 28.87
CA ALA A 63 -2.52 12.31 27.70
C ALA A 63 -3.75 13.05 27.12
N PRO A 64 -3.91 13.03 25.79
CA PRO A 64 -5.15 13.51 25.18
C PRO A 64 -6.35 12.80 25.81
N THR A 65 -7.43 13.54 26.06
CA THR A 65 -8.62 12.99 26.74
C THR A 65 -9.33 11.94 25.91
N ARG A 66 -9.07 11.94 24.60
CA ARG A 66 -9.59 10.96 23.65
C ARG A 66 -8.48 10.39 22.77
N PRO A 67 -8.52 9.10 22.41
CA PRO A 67 -7.52 8.46 21.54
C PRO A 67 -7.28 9.16 20.19
N GLU A 68 -8.26 9.91 19.70
CA GLU A 68 -8.24 10.67 18.45
C GLU A 68 -7.64 12.09 18.56
N GLU A 69 -7.35 12.58 19.76
CA GLU A 69 -6.80 13.92 19.96
C GLU A 69 -5.28 13.94 19.76
N VAL A 70 -4.84 14.85 18.89
CA VAL A 70 -3.42 15.08 18.60
C VAL A 70 -2.88 16.10 19.59
N LEU A 71 -1.77 15.76 20.27
CA LEU A 71 -1.05 16.72 21.12
C LEU A 71 -0.55 17.91 20.28
N PRO A 72 -0.74 19.17 20.73
CA PRO A 72 -0.09 20.33 20.16
C PRO A 72 1.44 20.16 20.02
N MET A 73 2.05 20.73 18.98
CA MET A 73 3.46 20.51 18.62
C MET A 73 4.45 20.80 19.74
N GLU A 74 4.26 21.90 20.47
CA GLU A 74 5.10 22.25 21.62
C GLU A 74 4.99 21.23 22.75
N GLN A 75 3.80 20.67 22.95
CA GLN A 75 3.54 19.67 23.99
C GLN A 75 4.09 18.31 23.59
N TRP A 76 3.87 17.91 22.33
CA TRP A 76 4.50 16.73 21.73
C TRP A 76 6.04 16.81 21.88
N ALA A 77 6.64 17.95 21.53
CA ALA A 77 8.08 18.14 21.62
C ALA A 77 8.61 18.04 23.05
N LYS A 78 7.86 18.55 24.02
CA LYS A 78 8.20 18.42 25.44
C LYS A 78 8.15 16.96 25.91
N VAL A 79 7.12 16.21 25.49
CA VAL A 79 6.97 14.77 25.82
C VAL A 79 8.10 13.94 25.21
N PHE A 80 8.43 14.21 23.94
CA PHE A 80 9.43 13.45 23.19
C PHE A 80 10.83 14.07 23.22
N LYS A 81 11.06 15.08 24.06
CA LYS A 81 12.34 15.79 24.25
C LYS A 81 12.98 16.21 22.93
N VAL A 82 12.22 16.93 22.12
CA VAL A 82 12.66 17.47 20.83
C VAL A 82 13.14 18.90 21.02
N ASP A 83 14.45 19.11 20.89
CA ASP A 83 15.09 20.38 21.22
C ASP A 83 14.94 21.46 20.13
N ASP A 84 14.91 21.07 18.85
CA ASP A 84 14.73 21.99 17.71
C ASP A 84 13.47 21.66 16.91
N LEU A 85 12.41 22.41 17.19
CA LEU A 85 11.12 22.33 16.52
C LEU A 85 11.14 22.79 15.05
N ASN A 86 12.11 23.62 14.68
CA ASN A 86 12.26 24.13 13.33
C ASN A 86 13.06 23.21 12.44
N SER A 87 13.74 22.20 13.01
CA SER A 87 14.41 21.18 12.21
C SER A 87 13.41 20.46 11.31
N SER A 88 13.80 20.22 10.06
CA SER A 88 13.01 19.45 9.09
C SER A 88 12.61 18.09 9.65
N THR A 89 13.50 17.47 10.43
CA THR A 89 13.26 16.20 11.14
C THR A 89 12.15 16.32 12.19
N ALA A 90 12.13 17.36 13.01
CA ALA A 90 11.09 17.55 14.02
C ALA A 90 9.71 17.82 13.39
N GLN A 91 9.67 18.65 12.35
CA GLN A 91 8.43 18.92 11.60
C GLN A 91 7.87 17.64 10.96
N ARG A 92 8.73 16.82 10.33
CA ARG A 92 8.35 15.52 9.76
C ARG A 92 7.80 14.57 10.83
N ARG A 93 8.49 14.45 11.97
CA ARG A 93 8.07 13.58 13.09
C ARG A 93 6.73 14.01 13.68
N TYR A 94 6.51 15.31 13.86
CA TYR A 94 5.23 15.82 14.34
C TYR A 94 4.09 15.59 13.34
N TYR A 95 4.36 15.78 12.04
CA TYR A 95 3.39 15.48 10.99
C TYR A 95 2.97 14.00 11.01
N GLN A 96 3.93 13.08 11.12
CA GLN A 96 3.64 11.65 11.20
C GLN A 96 2.76 11.33 12.42
N TYR A 97 3.15 11.83 13.60
CA TYR A 97 2.41 11.65 14.84
C TYR A 97 0.98 12.19 14.76
N SER A 98 0.81 13.40 14.24
CA SER A 98 -0.48 14.10 14.17
C SER A 98 -1.45 13.47 13.16
N HIS A 99 -0.94 12.85 12.11
CA HIS A 99 -1.79 12.26 11.07
C HIS A 99 -1.98 10.75 11.25
N HIS A 100 -1.21 10.11 12.13
CA HIS A 100 -1.28 8.67 12.37
C HIS A 100 -2.67 8.21 12.89
N PRO A 101 -3.32 8.85 13.88
CA PRO A 101 -4.65 8.43 14.32
C PRO A 101 -5.71 8.53 13.22
N ILE A 102 -5.68 9.61 12.43
CA ILE A 102 -6.57 9.80 11.27
C ILE A 102 -6.31 8.73 10.21
N PHE A 103 -5.04 8.41 9.95
CA PHE A 103 -4.67 7.32 9.05
C PHE A 103 -5.19 5.98 9.55
N ILE A 104 -4.99 5.63 10.83
CA ILE A 104 -5.51 4.38 11.41
C ILE A 104 -7.04 4.32 11.30
N GLN A 105 -7.74 5.42 11.60
CA GLN A 105 -9.20 5.47 11.46
C GLN A 105 -9.63 5.30 9.99
N LYS A 106 -8.99 6.01 9.05
CA LYS A 106 -9.29 5.90 7.61
C LYS A 106 -8.96 4.51 7.08
N LYS A 107 -7.81 3.94 7.43
CA LYS A 107 -7.37 2.59 7.07
C LYS A 107 -8.35 1.55 7.62
N ALA A 108 -8.65 1.58 8.92
CA ALA A 108 -9.60 0.66 9.53
C ALA A 108 -11.00 0.79 8.90
N TRP A 109 -11.45 2.02 8.62
CA TRP A 109 -12.71 2.26 7.92
C TRP A 109 -12.67 1.70 6.49
N MET A 110 -11.61 1.95 5.71
CA MET A 110 -11.45 1.42 4.35
C MET A 110 -11.37 -0.11 4.34
N GLU A 111 -10.64 -0.70 5.29
CA GLU A 111 -10.52 -2.15 5.47
C GLU A 111 -11.86 -2.79 5.85
N ASP A 112 -12.64 -2.16 6.75
CA ASP A 112 -13.98 -2.59 7.11
C ASP A 112 -14.94 -2.52 5.90
N GLN A 113 -14.97 -1.38 5.19
CA GLN A 113 -15.79 -1.23 3.99
C GLN A 113 -15.44 -2.26 2.93
N MET A 114 -14.15 -2.45 2.66
CA MET A 114 -13.68 -3.41 1.66
C MET A 114 -13.97 -4.85 2.07
N SER A 115 -13.78 -5.20 3.34
CA SER A 115 -14.13 -6.53 3.87
C SER A 115 -15.63 -6.79 3.78
N TRP A 116 -16.44 -5.78 4.12
CA TRP A 116 -17.90 -5.84 4.01
C TRP A 116 -18.36 -6.03 2.56
N GLN A 117 -17.74 -5.32 1.61
CA GLN A 117 -18.08 -5.40 0.18
C GLN A 117 -17.67 -6.74 -0.44
N ILE A 118 -16.47 -7.24 -0.12
CA ILE A 118 -15.97 -8.54 -0.58
C ILE A 118 -16.86 -9.66 -0.04
N ALA A 119 -17.21 -9.63 1.24
CA ALA A 119 -18.04 -10.65 1.87
C ALA A 119 -19.46 -10.73 1.28
N ARG A 120 -19.95 -9.65 0.66
CA ARG A 120 -21.30 -9.55 0.07
C ARG A 120 -21.31 -9.53 -1.46
N GLU A 121 -20.18 -9.86 -2.08
CA GLU A 121 -20.02 -9.91 -3.54
C GLU A 121 -20.62 -8.68 -4.24
N CYS A 122 -20.29 -7.49 -3.73
CA CYS A 122 -20.88 -6.25 -4.22
C CYS A 122 -20.58 -6.02 -5.72
N PRO A 123 -21.59 -5.63 -6.53
CA PRO A 123 -21.36 -5.23 -7.91
C PRO A 123 -20.40 -4.04 -8.03
N PRO A 124 -19.63 -3.94 -9.13
CA PRO A 124 -18.74 -2.81 -9.38
C PRO A 124 -19.53 -1.50 -9.50
N LEU A 125 -18.84 -0.39 -9.21
CA LEU A 125 -19.40 0.95 -9.29
C LEU A 125 -19.20 1.53 -10.68
N SER A 126 -20.18 2.28 -11.17
CA SER A 126 -20.14 2.97 -12.45
C SER A 126 -19.76 4.44 -12.27
N ILE A 127 -18.62 4.85 -12.80
CA ILE A 127 -18.10 6.22 -12.69
C ILE A 127 -18.58 7.06 -13.88
N GLY A 128 -19.01 8.29 -13.61
CA GLY A 128 -19.51 9.22 -14.62
C GLY A 128 -20.85 8.81 -15.21
N ILE A 129 -21.59 7.94 -14.53
CA ILE A 129 -22.87 7.39 -14.95
C ILE A 129 -23.86 7.54 -13.80
N ASP A 130 -25.10 7.84 -14.15
CA ASP A 130 -26.24 7.84 -13.24
C ASP A 130 -27.20 6.71 -13.63
N LEU A 131 -27.42 5.74 -12.72
CA LEU A 131 -28.40 4.68 -12.90
C LEU A 131 -29.80 5.23 -12.57
N VAL A 132 -30.59 5.61 -13.57
CA VAL A 132 -31.90 6.23 -13.41
C VAL A 132 -33.01 5.17 -13.30
N LEU A 133 -33.87 5.36 -12.30
CA LEU A 133 -35.12 4.61 -12.10
C LEU A 133 -36.27 5.60 -11.89
N ASP A 134 -37.51 5.12 -12.03
CA ASP A 134 -38.76 5.89 -11.98
C ASP A 134 -39.05 6.53 -10.61
N LYS A 135 -38.47 6.01 -9.52
CA LYS A 135 -38.66 6.56 -8.17
C LYS A 135 -37.34 6.86 -7.49
N ALA A 136 -37.16 8.11 -7.06
CA ALA A 136 -36.06 8.52 -6.20
C ALA A 136 -36.49 8.52 -4.73
N MET A 137 -35.65 7.97 -3.86
CA MET A 137 -35.81 8.04 -2.41
C MET A 137 -35.22 9.35 -1.87
N PRO A 138 -35.52 9.73 -0.61
CA PRO A 138 -34.88 10.87 0.04
C PRO A 138 -33.35 10.77 0.00
N ALA A 139 -32.73 11.88 -0.42
CA ALA A 139 -31.28 11.99 -0.51
C ALA A 139 -30.65 12.01 0.88
N ILE A 140 -29.53 11.31 1.03
CA ILE A 140 -28.69 11.36 2.23
C ILE A 140 -27.55 12.34 1.94
N ARG A 141 -27.39 13.37 2.78
CA ARG A 141 -26.29 14.33 2.67
C ARG A 141 -25.06 13.84 3.44
N ASP A 142 -23.92 14.43 3.13
CA ASP A 142 -22.64 14.23 3.82
C ASP A 142 -22.13 12.78 3.82
N VAL A 143 -22.58 11.98 2.85
CA VAL A 143 -22.15 10.59 2.67
C VAL A 143 -20.69 10.57 2.21
N PRO A 144 -19.76 9.98 2.99
CA PRO A 144 -18.33 10.17 2.77
C PRO A 144 -17.81 9.60 1.45
N SER A 145 -18.37 8.50 1.00
CA SER A 145 -17.93 7.77 -0.18
C SER A 145 -19.09 7.16 -0.96
N PRO A 146 -18.89 6.80 -2.24
CA PRO A 146 -19.87 6.03 -2.99
C PRO A 146 -20.10 4.63 -2.40
N SER A 147 -19.12 4.04 -1.71
CA SER A 147 -19.27 2.76 -0.99
C SER A 147 -20.22 2.87 0.20
N ASP A 148 -20.19 3.98 0.95
CA ASP A 148 -21.18 4.25 2.00
C ASP A 148 -22.59 4.37 1.40
N CYS A 149 -22.69 4.98 0.21
CA CYS A 149 -23.95 5.06 -0.51
C CYS A 149 -24.44 3.68 -1.00
N GLN A 150 -23.52 2.81 -1.45
CA GLN A 150 -23.81 1.42 -1.80
C GLN A 150 -24.28 0.61 -0.59
N LYS A 151 -23.63 0.78 0.57
CA LYS A 151 -24.02 0.15 1.83
C LYS A 151 -25.41 0.62 2.26
N ALA A 152 -25.65 1.93 2.27
CA ALA A 152 -26.96 2.51 2.58
C ALA A 152 -28.05 2.00 1.62
N CYS A 153 -27.77 1.86 0.33
CA CYS A 153 -28.70 1.25 -0.62
C CYS A 153 -28.92 -0.25 -0.31
N THR A 154 -27.85 -1.00 -0.04
CA THR A 154 -27.93 -2.42 0.30
C THR A 154 -28.79 -2.68 1.53
N GLU A 155 -28.65 -1.85 2.57
CA GLU A 155 -29.43 -1.92 3.81
C GLU A 155 -30.87 -1.40 3.65
N THR A 156 -31.19 -0.73 2.55
CA THR A 156 -32.54 -0.23 2.27
C THR A 156 -33.32 -1.22 1.39
N PRO A 157 -34.31 -1.97 1.92
CA PRO A 157 -34.92 -3.12 1.22
C PRO A 157 -35.42 -2.83 -0.20
N GLU A 158 -35.98 -1.64 -0.44
CA GLU A 158 -36.54 -1.27 -1.75
C GLU A 158 -35.52 -0.62 -2.70
N CYS A 159 -34.27 -0.40 -2.27
CA CYS A 159 -33.27 0.24 -3.11
C CYS A 159 -32.75 -0.74 -4.17
N LEU A 160 -32.87 -0.33 -5.43
CA LEU A 160 -32.44 -1.09 -6.60
C LEU A 160 -31.18 -0.50 -7.25
N ALA A 161 -30.96 0.81 -7.07
CA ALA A 161 -29.77 1.51 -7.53
C ALA A 161 -29.50 2.73 -6.66
N PHE A 162 -28.28 3.24 -6.70
CA PHE A 162 -27.92 4.50 -6.06
C PHE A 162 -27.05 5.35 -6.98
N ALA A 163 -26.95 6.63 -6.64
CA ALA A 163 -25.95 7.52 -7.20
C ALA A 163 -25.39 8.46 -6.14
N TRP A 164 -24.08 8.61 -6.11
CA TRP A 164 -23.34 9.48 -5.20
C TRP A 164 -22.66 10.59 -5.99
N VAL A 165 -22.83 11.83 -5.54
CA VAL A 165 -22.32 13.00 -6.27
C VAL A 165 -20.91 13.34 -5.79
N ARG A 166 -19.94 13.27 -6.69
CA ARG A 166 -18.51 13.50 -6.40
C ARG A 166 -18.09 14.97 -6.44
N SER A 167 -18.79 15.79 -7.22
CA SER A 167 -18.43 17.20 -7.42
C SER A 167 -19.64 18.06 -7.79
N GLY A 168 -19.57 19.35 -7.48
CA GLY A 168 -20.63 20.34 -7.74
C GLY A 168 -21.48 20.66 -6.50
N ASN A 169 -22.64 21.29 -6.71
CA ASN A 169 -23.47 21.84 -5.62
C ASN A 169 -24.05 20.78 -4.66
N LEU A 170 -24.03 19.50 -5.05
CA LEU A 170 -24.57 18.39 -4.28
C LEU A 170 -23.48 17.38 -3.87
N THR A 171 -22.21 17.80 -3.84
CA THR A 171 -21.08 16.94 -3.47
C THR A 171 -21.35 16.18 -2.16
N ARG A 172 -20.95 14.91 -2.10
CA ARG A 172 -21.20 13.97 -0.97
C ARG A 172 -22.69 13.67 -0.72
N THR A 173 -23.55 13.87 -1.71
CA THR A 173 -24.97 13.50 -1.60
C THR A 173 -25.22 12.14 -2.25
N CYS A 174 -25.89 11.26 -1.53
CA CYS A 174 -26.32 9.93 -1.96
C CYS A 174 -27.81 9.91 -2.32
N PHE A 175 -28.11 9.54 -3.55
CA PHE A 175 -29.44 9.38 -4.11
C PHE A 175 -29.73 7.88 -4.27
N ARG A 176 -30.52 7.32 -3.35
CA ARG A 176 -31.04 5.95 -3.46
C ARG A 176 -32.28 5.94 -4.33
N LYS A 177 -32.50 4.86 -5.08
CA LYS A 177 -33.54 4.79 -6.09
C LYS A 177 -34.24 3.43 -6.06
N THR A 178 -35.51 3.44 -6.39
CA THR A 178 -36.39 2.26 -6.43
C THR A 178 -37.25 2.30 -7.68
N SER A 179 -38.03 1.24 -7.88
CA SER A 179 -38.99 1.15 -8.96
C SER A 179 -40.30 0.55 -8.47
N ALA A 180 -41.42 0.98 -9.06
CA ALA A 180 -42.71 0.33 -8.85
C ALA A 180 -42.74 -1.09 -9.43
N THR A 181 -41.88 -1.39 -10.41
CA THR A 181 -41.82 -2.70 -11.08
C THR A 181 -40.49 -3.38 -10.73
N MET A 182 -40.52 -4.55 -10.10
CA MET A 182 -39.28 -5.24 -9.66
C MET A 182 -38.34 -5.62 -10.81
N LEU A 183 -38.81 -5.67 -12.05
CA LEU A 183 -38.03 -6.00 -13.24
C LEU A 183 -37.47 -4.77 -13.99
N SER A 184 -37.70 -3.55 -13.48
CA SER A 184 -37.17 -2.33 -14.11
C SER A 184 -35.65 -2.32 -14.05
N MET A 185 -35.00 -2.50 -15.19
CA MET A 185 -33.57 -2.29 -15.30
C MET A 185 -33.27 -0.77 -15.27
N PRO A 186 -32.35 -0.29 -14.42
CA PRO A 186 -31.95 1.11 -14.41
C PRO A 186 -31.43 1.56 -15.77
N THR A 187 -31.87 2.71 -16.24
CA THR A 187 -31.33 3.34 -17.45
C THR A 187 -30.02 4.03 -17.10
N GLN A 188 -28.95 3.76 -17.84
CA GLN A 188 -27.66 4.41 -17.63
C GLN A 188 -27.66 5.76 -18.36
N VAL A 189 -27.44 6.85 -17.61
CA VAL A 189 -27.34 8.21 -18.16
C VAL A 189 -25.95 8.76 -17.85
N PRO A 190 -25.16 9.17 -18.86
CA PRO A 190 -23.87 9.82 -18.61
C PRO A 190 -24.02 11.08 -17.75
N LYS A 191 -23.31 11.12 -16.62
CA LYS A 191 -23.22 12.27 -15.72
C LYS A 191 -21.86 12.25 -15.03
N ASP A 192 -20.93 13.06 -15.52
CA ASP A 192 -19.54 13.01 -15.05
C ASP A 192 -19.40 13.18 -13.54
N SER A 193 -20.21 14.01 -12.88
CA SER A 193 -20.13 14.23 -11.42
C SER A 193 -20.72 13.08 -10.57
N PHE A 194 -21.15 11.98 -11.16
CA PHE A 194 -21.85 10.90 -10.46
C PHE A 194 -20.99 9.63 -10.40
N VAL A 195 -21.05 8.94 -9.27
CA VAL A 195 -20.63 7.54 -9.12
C VAL A 195 -21.87 6.77 -8.70
N SER A 196 -22.31 5.80 -9.51
CA SER A 196 -23.53 5.05 -9.26
C SER A 196 -23.27 3.56 -9.15
N GLY A 197 -24.27 2.81 -8.70
CA GLY A 197 -24.13 1.37 -8.57
C GLY A 197 -25.41 0.69 -8.11
N ARG A 198 -25.34 -0.63 -8.02
CA ARG A 198 -26.40 -1.50 -7.49
C ARG A 198 -26.07 -1.90 -6.05
N PRO A 199 -27.08 -2.28 -5.24
CA PRO A 199 -26.84 -2.87 -3.93
C PRO A 199 -26.06 -4.19 -4.05
N CYS A 200 -25.40 -4.59 -2.97
CA CYS A 200 -24.70 -5.86 -2.88
C CYS A 200 -25.66 -7.06 -2.76
N LEU A 201 -25.14 -8.28 -2.89
CA LEU A 201 -25.95 -9.48 -2.63
C LEU A 201 -26.39 -9.47 -1.16
N ARG A 202 -27.70 -9.53 -0.93
CA ARG A 202 -28.28 -9.68 0.40
C ARG A 202 -28.27 -11.15 0.78
N GLU A 203 -27.91 -11.47 2.02
CA GLU A 203 -28.03 -12.82 2.56
C GLU A 203 -29.50 -13.22 2.66
N ASN A 204 -30.03 -13.76 1.56
CA ASN A 204 -30.98 -14.87 1.56
C ASN A 204 -30.91 -15.53 0.19
N ARG A 205 -30.29 -16.70 0.13
CA ARG A 205 -30.23 -17.52 -1.07
C ARG A 205 -31.65 -17.89 -1.50
N THR A 206 -32.02 -17.50 -2.71
CA THR A 206 -32.49 -18.44 -3.73
C THR A 206 -31.94 -17.98 -5.07
N GLU A 207 -31.43 -18.92 -5.84
CA GLU A 207 -30.68 -18.71 -7.07
C GLU A 207 -31.34 -17.72 -8.03
N MET A 208 -30.60 -16.71 -8.46
CA MET A 208 -30.90 -15.98 -9.68
C MET A 208 -29.68 -16.07 -10.60
N ARG A 209 -29.72 -17.02 -11.53
CA ARG A 209 -28.87 -16.97 -12.73
C ARG A 209 -29.35 -15.78 -13.57
N PHE A 210 -28.51 -14.75 -13.71
CA PHE A 210 -28.75 -13.69 -14.69
C PHE A 210 -28.33 -14.15 -16.10
N PRO A 211 -29.04 -13.72 -17.15
CA PRO A 211 -28.85 -14.23 -18.51
C PRO A 211 -27.56 -13.66 -19.11
N THR A 212 -26.70 -14.54 -19.63
CA THR A 212 -25.45 -14.22 -20.34
C THR A 212 -25.65 -13.70 -21.77
N LYS A 213 -26.79 -13.07 -22.07
CA LYS A 213 -27.07 -12.54 -23.41
C LYS A 213 -27.86 -11.24 -23.30
N GLU A 214 -27.19 -10.12 -23.04
CA GLU A 214 -27.66 -8.76 -23.37
C GLU A 214 -26.67 -7.63 -22.99
N LEU A 215 -25.37 -7.94 -22.81
CA LEU A 215 -24.30 -6.95 -22.59
C LEU A 215 -23.76 -6.31 -23.89
N GLU A 216 -24.51 -6.32 -24.99
CA GLU A 216 -24.03 -5.77 -26.28
C GLU A 216 -24.47 -4.33 -26.59
N GLN A 217 -25.28 -3.70 -25.76
CA GLN A 217 -25.78 -2.36 -26.05
C GLN A 217 -25.22 -1.38 -25.04
N PHE A 218 -24.02 -0.88 -25.32
CA PHE A 218 -23.47 0.45 -25.01
C PHE A 218 -21.94 0.34 -25.07
N LYS A 219 -21.41 0.33 -26.30
CA LYS A 219 -19.99 0.56 -26.52
C LYS A 219 -19.73 2.04 -26.26
N LEU A 220 -18.99 2.36 -25.20
CA LEU A 220 -18.20 3.60 -25.21
C LEU A 220 -17.37 3.64 -26.49
N PRO A 221 -17.01 4.83 -27.02
CA PRO A 221 -16.02 4.91 -28.07
C PRO A 221 -14.81 4.10 -27.60
N SER A 222 -14.45 3.07 -28.36
CA SER A 222 -13.18 2.40 -28.15
C SER A 222 -12.11 3.50 -28.21
N PRO A 223 -11.10 3.49 -27.33
CA PRO A 223 -10.01 4.44 -27.44
C PRO A 223 -9.51 4.42 -28.90
N PRO A 224 -9.12 5.58 -29.46
CA PRO A 224 -8.59 5.61 -30.80
C PRO A 224 -7.51 4.52 -30.90
N PRO A 225 -7.51 3.70 -31.97
CA PRO A 225 -6.55 2.63 -32.10
C PRO A 225 -5.16 3.23 -31.94
N ALA A 226 -4.36 2.63 -31.05
CA ALA A 226 -2.99 3.07 -30.83
C ALA A 226 -2.30 3.24 -32.20
N PRO A 227 -1.54 4.33 -32.40
CA PRO A 227 -0.92 4.60 -33.69
C PRO A 227 -0.14 3.37 -34.19
N PRO A 228 -0.22 3.04 -35.49
CA PRO A 228 0.37 1.82 -36.03
C PRO A 228 1.86 1.78 -35.73
N ARG A 229 2.28 0.68 -35.11
CA ARG A 229 3.65 0.51 -34.63
C ARG A 229 4.66 0.57 -35.79
N PRO A 230 5.78 1.30 -35.64
CA PRO A 230 6.93 1.14 -36.52
C PRO A 230 7.42 -0.32 -36.50
N ARG A 231 7.69 -0.90 -37.68
CA ARG A 231 8.26 -2.26 -37.77
C ARG A 231 9.56 -2.36 -36.96
N GLY A 232 9.61 -3.27 -36.00
CA GLY A 232 10.79 -3.50 -35.14
C GLY A 232 10.82 -2.74 -33.80
N ALA A 233 9.77 -1.98 -33.44
CA ALA A 233 9.69 -1.34 -32.13
C ALA A 233 9.34 -2.34 -31.01
N ALA A 234 9.96 -2.16 -29.84
CA ALA A 234 9.81 -3.00 -28.66
C ALA A 234 8.38 -2.97 -28.09
N ARG A 235 7.89 -4.11 -27.62
CA ARG A 235 6.56 -4.29 -26.99
C ARG A 235 6.58 -3.82 -25.54
N MET A 236 5.68 -2.92 -25.19
CA MET A 236 5.51 -2.42 -23.83
C MET A 236 4.24 -2.97 -23.17
N LEU A 237 4.39 -3.53 -21.97
CA LEU A 237 3.29 -3.77 -21.03
C LEU A 237 3.33 -2.70 -19.94
N CYS A 238 2.30 -1.87 -19.86
CA CYS A 238 2.21 -0.81 -18.86
C CYS A 238 1.22 -1.18 -17.75
N LEU A 239 1.68 -1.10 -16.51
CA LEU A 239 0.98 -1.48 -15.31
C LEU A 239 0.65 -0.21 -14.52
N ALA A 240 -0.55 -0.12 -13.97
CA ALA A 240 -0.88 0.86 -12.94
C ALA A 240 -1.42 0.13 -11.71
N VAL A 241 -1.17 0.69 -10.53
CA VAL A 241 -1.78 0.26 -9.28
C VAL A 241 -2.71 1.38 -8.84
N CYS A 242 -3.96 1.05 -8.51
CA CYS A 242 -4.90 2.04 -7.98
C CYS A 242 -5.53 1.58 -6.68
N LEU A 243 -5.56 2.49 -5.71
CA LEU A 243 -6.39 2.37 -4.54
C LEU A 243 -7.86 2.49 -4.94
N PRO A 244 -8.71 1.56 -4.49
CA PRO A 244 -10.12 1.64 -4.80
C PRO A 244 -10.73 2.88 -4.12
N PHE A 245 -11.67 3.53 -4.81
CA PHE A 245 -12.47 4.66 -4.33
C PHE A 245 -11.67 5.92 -3.99
N THR A 246 -10.47 6.08 -4.55
CA THR A 246 -9.66 7.30 -4.45
C THR A 246 -9.62 8.05 -5.78
N GLN A 247 -9.02 9.25 -5.77
CA GLN A 247 -8.82 10.07 -6.98
C GLN A 247 -7.98 9.36 -8.06
N GLU A 248 -7.23 8.31 -7.71
CA GLU A 248 -6.48 7.49 -8.66
C GLU A 248 -7.40 6.80 -9.67
N GLN A 249 -8.63 6.43 -9.27
CA GLN A 249 -9.64 5.90 -10.20
C GLN A 249 -10.10 6.97 -11.19
N ASP A 250 -10.33 8.20 -10.73
CA ASP A 250 -10.74 9.31 -11.58
C ASP A 250 -9.66 9.62 -12.63
N LEU A 251 -8.38 9.56 -12.22
CA LEU A 251 -7.23 9.72 -13.10
C LEU A 251 -7.20 8.63 -14.18
N LEU A 252 -7.32 7.36 -13.80
CA LEU A 252 -7.32 6.23 -14.74
C LEU A 252 -8.50 6.28 -15.71
N VAL A 253 -9.70 6.65 -15.26
CA VAL A 253 -10.88 6.81 -16.12
C VAL A 253 -10.65 7.91 -17.17
N MET A 254 -10.12 9.06 -16.74
CA MET A 254 -9.78 10.16 -17.64
C MET A 254 -8.70 9.75 -18.64
N GLN A 255 -7.61 9.14 -18.15
CA GLN A 255 -6.50 8.67 -18.98
C GLN A 255 -6.97 7.66 -20.03
N TYR A 256 -7.90 6.77 -19.68
CA TYR A 256 -8.51 5.84 -20.62
C TYR A 256 -9.31 6.58 -21.70
N ARG A 257 -10.18 7.52 -21.30
CA ARG A 257 -11.01 8.30 -22.23
C ARG A 257 -10.18 9.03 -23.28
N PHE A 258 -9.00 9.52 -22.88
CA PHE A 258 -8.10 10.25 -23.77
C PHE A 258 -7.01 9.40 -24.43
N GLY A 259 -6.94 8.10 -24.14
CA GLY A 259 -5.90 7.22 -24.68
C GLY A 259 -4.48 7.63 -24.28
N THR A 260 -4.30 8.17 -23.08
CA THR A 260 -3.00 8.63 -22.54
C THR A 260 -2.46 7.66 -21.48
N HIS A 261 -1.29 7.93 -20.90
CA HIS A 261 -0.70 7.12 -19.82
C HIS A 261 -0.49 5.66 -20.26
N ILE A 262 -0.80 4.66 -19.43
CA ILE A 262 -0.68 3.23 -19.73
C ILE A 262 -1.52 2.81 -20.93
N PHE A 263 -2.59 3.55 -21.25
CA PHE A 263 -3.51 3.22 -22.35
C PHE A 263 -2.93 3.54 -23.73
N ALA A 264 -1.78 4.24 -23.79
CA ALA A 264 -1.01 4.44 -25.02
C ALA A 264 0.06 3.34 -25.26
N CYS A 265 0.21 2.39 -24.33
CA CYS A 265 1.12 1.24 -24.48
C CYS A 265 0.52 0.13 -25.35
N ASP A 266 1.32 -0.88 -25.72
CA ASP A 266 0.85 -1.99 -26.56
C ASP A 266 -0.17 -2.88 -25.82
N ASN A 267 0.11 -3.13 -24.54
CA ASN A 267 -0.78 -3.81 -23.61
C ASN A 267 -0.75 -3.05 -22.28
N TYR A 268 -1.82 -3.19 -21.51
CA TYR A 268 -1.91 -2.61 -20.17
C TYR A 268 -2.62 -3.53 -19.18
N ALA A 269 -2.29 -3.36 -17.90
CA ALA A 269 -3.01 -3.99 -16.80
C ALA A 269 -3.12 -3.01 -15.62
N ILE A 270 -4.25 -3.05 -14.92
CA ILE A 270 -4.49 -2.20 -13.75
C ILE A 270 -4.69 -3.13 -12.57
N TYR A 271 -3.95 -2.95 -11.48
CA TYR A 271 -4.07 -3.75 -10.27
C TYR A 271 -4.75 -2.96 -9.16
N SER A 272 -5.63 -3.62 -8.42
CA SER A 272 -6.28 -3.05 -7.25
C SER A 272 -6.61 -4.16 -6.24
N SER A 273 -6.94 -3.80 -5.01
CA SER A 273 -7.40 -4.74 -3.99
C SER A 273 -8.80 -5.32 -4.32
N LEU A 274 -9.52 -4.68 -5.24
CA LEU A 274 -10.84 -5.06 -5.73
C LEU A 274 -10.86 -5.28 -7.25
N LEU A 275 -11.82 -6.08 -7.70
CA LEU A 275 -12.22 -6.16 -9.11
C LEU A 275 -13.21 -5.02 -9.40
N LEU A 276 -12.75 -3.99 -10.11
CA LEU A 276 -13.49 -2.78 -10.39
C LEU A 276 -13.63 -2.62 -11.90
N GLU A 277 -14.83 -2.32 -12.37
CA GLU A 277 -15.04 -1.85 -13.74
C GLU A 277 -14.84 -0.33 -13.76
N LEU A 278 -13.69 0.13 -14.26
CA LEU A 278 -13.39 1.56 -14.29
C LEU A 278 -14.23 2.27 -15.35
N VAL A 279 -14.37 1.61 -16.51
CA VAL A 279 -15.26 1.96 -17.62
C VAL A 279 -15.75 0.65 -18.26
N PRO A 280 -16.89 0.64 -18.98
CA PRO A 280 -17.41 -0.52 -19.71
C PRO A 280 -16.32 -1.38 -20.37
N GLY A 281 -16.15 -2.61 -19.88
CA GLY A 281 -15.19 -3.58 -20.42
C GLY A 281 -13.74 -3.46 -19.94
N VAL A 282 -13.41 -2.47 -19.10
CA VAL A 282 -12.06 -2.27 -18.54
C VAL A 282 -12.10 -2.52 -17.04
N PHE A 283 -11.48 -3.63 -16.65
CA PHE A 283 -11.46 -4.09 -15.26
C PHE A 283 -10.06 -4.00 -14.65
N THR A 284 -10.00 -3.69 -13.37
CA THR A 284 -8.80 -3.94 -12.56
C THR A 284 -8.61 -5.44 -12.34
N ARG A 285 -7.38 -5.86 -12.04
CA ARG A 285 -7.02 -7.20 -11.59
C ARG A 285 -6.89 -7.20 -10.08
N ARG A 286 -7.52 -8.17 -9.45
CA ARG A 286 -7.56 -8.27 -7.99
C ARG A 286 -6.22 -8.73 -7.44
N VAL A 287 -5.68 -7.98 -6.51
CA VAL A 287 -4.53 -8.35 -5.68
C VAL A 287 -5.02 -8.69 -4.28
N ASN A 288 -4.53 -9.79 -3.71
CA ASN A 288 -4.87 -10.19 -2.34
C ASN A 288 -4.06 -9.38 -1.31
N SER A 289 -4.33 -8.08 -1.24
CA SER A 289 -3.73 -7.11 -0.32
C SER A 289 -4.67 -5.92 -0.19
N THR A 290 -4.60 -5.16 0.91
CA THR A 290 -5.39 -3.92 1.05
C THR A 290 -4.83 -2.79 0.18
N LEU A 291 -3.57 -2.91 -0.25
CA LEU A 291 -2.78 -1.90 -0.94
C LEU A 291 -2.55 -0.60 -0.14
N LEU A 292 -2.97 -0.56 1.12
CA LEU A 292 -2.77 0.58 2.01
C LEU A 292 -1.35 0.55 2.59
N GLY A 293 -0.67 1.70 2.54
CA GLY A 293 0.62 1.92 3.20
C GLY A 293 0.53 3.06 4.20
N GLU A 294 1.29 2.97 5.29
CA GLU A 294 1.35 4.02 6.31
C GLU A 294 2.31 5.12 5.87
N LEU A 295 2.05 6.38 6.24
CA LEU A 295 3.04 7.44 6.05
C LEU A 295 4.15 7.30 7.10
N GLY A 296 5.41 7.29 6.67
CA GLY A 296 6.52 7.20 7.61
C GLY A 296 7.91 7.17 7.01
N GLY A 297 8.87 6.74 7.83
CA GLY A 297 10.29 6.73 7.49
C GLY A 297 10.94 8.12 7.50
N PRO A 298 12.25 8.19 7.24
CA PRO A 298 13.01 9.46 7.28
C PRO A 298 12.59 10.45 6.19
N TYR A 299 11.93 9.97 5.13
CA TYR A 299 11.50 10.75 3.98
C TYR A 299 10.01 11.13 4.01
N MET A 300 9.23 10.65 4.98
CA MET A 300 7.77 10.91 5.09
C MET A 300 6.98 10.47 3.85
N THR A 301 7.35 9.33 3.29
CA THR A 301 6.69 8.73 2.14
C THR A 301 5.74 7.61 2.58
N VAL A 302 4.96 7.09 1.64
CA VAL A 302 4.08 5.94 1.89
C VAL A 302 4.94 4.68 1.98
N LEU A 303 4.90 4.01 3.12
CA LEU A 303 5.58 2.74 3.39
C LEU A 303 4.79 1.60 2.74
N ASN A 304 4.95 1.46 1.44
CA ASN A 304 4.10 0.64 0.57
C ASN A 304 4.72 -0.72 0.18
N LEU A 305 5.92 -1.06 0.68
CA LEU A 305 6.66 -2.26 0.28
C LEU A 305 5.81 -3.54 0.25
N ALA A 306 5.11 -3.87 1.34
CA ALA A 306 4.30 -5.08 1.43
C ALA A 306 3.12 -5.10 0.42
N ALA A 307 2.52 -3.92 0.17
CA ALA A 307 1.44 -3.78 -0.80
C ALA A 307 1.94 -4.06 -2.22
N PHE A 308 3.05 -3.45 -2.62
CA PHE A 308 3.58 -3.60 -3.96
C PHE A 308 4.28 -4.94 -4.18
N MET A 309 4.87 -5.58 -3.15
CA MET A 309 5.32 -6.98 -3.27
C MET A 309 4.15 -7.93 -3.57
N ALA A 310 2.95 -7.65 -3.03
CA ALA A 310 1.75 -8.42 -3.39
C ALA A 310 1.32 -8.16 -4.84
N VAL A 311 1.45 -6.93 -5.33
CA VAL A 311 1.21 -6.59 -6.75
C VAL A 311 2.20 -7.33 -7.65
N TRP A 312 3.50 -7.25 -7.38
CA TRP A 312 4.54 -7.93 -8.15
C TRP A 312 4.35 -9.45 -8.18
N LYS A 313 3.92 -10.04 -7.06
CA LYS A 313 3.52 -11.46 -7.03
C LYS A 313 2.33 -11.76 -7.94
N GLN A 314 1.35 -10.87 -8.02
CA GLN A 314 0.22 -11.02 -8.94
C GLN A 314 0.66 -10.86 -10.40
N VAL A 315 1.55 -9.91 -10.71
CA VAL A 315 2.14 -9.73 -12.05
C VAL A 315 2.86 -11.00 -12.51
N LEU A 316 3.65 -11.61 -11.62
CA LEU A 316 4.30 -12.90 -11.88
C LEU A 316 3.27 -14.00 -12.15
N ALA A 317 2.21 -14.10 -11.34
CA ALA A 317 1.17 -15.11 -11.49
C ALA A 317 0.37 -14.97 -12.80
N ASP A 318 0.14 -13.73 -13.26
CA ASP A 318 -0.57 -13.44 -14.51
C ASP A 318 0.25 -13.83 -15.76
N GLY A 319 1.59 -13.77 -15.68
CA GLY A 319 2.51 -14.21 -16.73
C GLY A 319 2.54 -13.38 -18.02
N GLU A 320 1.63 -12.41 -18.20
CA GLU A 320 1.51 -11.60 -19.42
C GLU A 320 2.79 -10.82 -19.76
N TYR A 321 3.56 -10.46 -18.73
CA TYR A 321 4.82 -9.74 -18.86
C TYR A 321 5.85 -10.52 -19.71
N LEU A 322 5.73 -11.85 -19.80
CA LEU A 322 6.62 -12.70 -20.61
C LEU A 322 6.48 -12.43 -22.12
N HIS A 323 5.35 -11.86 -22.57
CA HIS A 323 5.07 -11.57 -23.97
C HIS A 323 5.52 -10.17 -24.42
N HIS A 324 6.20 -9.43 -23.54
CA HIS A 324 6.61 -8.05 -23.76
C HIS A 324 8.12 -7.90 -23.62
N ASP A 325 8.69 -6.88 -24.25
CA ASP A 325 10.13 -6.62 -24.19
C ASP A 325 10.45 -5.73 -22.97
N TRP A 326 9.56 -4.78 -22.70
CA TRP A 326 9.63 -3.85 -21.58
C TRP A 326 8.34 -3.85 -20.77
N ILE A 327 8.50 -3.83 -19.46
CA ILE A 327 7.42 -3.80 -18.47
C ILE A 327 7.58 -2.49 -17.71
N LEU A 328 6.49 -1.75 -17.60
CA LEU A 328 6.46 -0.47 -16.92
C LEU A 328 5.45 -0.51 -15.81
N LYS A 329 5.77 -0.01 -14.63
CA LYS A 329 4.76 0.38 -13.65
C LYS A 329 4.76 1.91 -13.55
N VAL A 330 3.58 2.49 -13.68
CA VAL A 330 3.38 3.94 -13.76
C VAL A 330 2.26 4.33 -12.79
N ASP A 331 2.56 5.27 -11.90
CA ASP A 331 1.57 5.71 -10.90
C ASP A 331 0.44 6.53 -11.58
N PRO A 332 -0.82 6.40 -11.14
CA PRO A 332 -1.95 7.11 -11.75
C PRO A 332 -1.81 8.63 -11.78
N ASP A 333 -1.11 9.25 -10.82
CA ASP A 333 -0.86 10.70 -10.74
C ASP A 333 0.42 11.16 -11.46
N THR A 334 0.99 10.31 -12.31
CA THR A 334 2.12 10.64 -13.18
C THR A 334 1.66 10.97 -14.59
N VAL A 335 1.97 12.16 -15.11
CA VAL A 335 1.77 12.48 -16.53
C VAL A 335 2.84 11.78 -17.35
N PHE A 336 2.49 10.62 -17.91
CA PHE A 336 3.40 9.75 -18.66
C PHE A 336 3.16 9.81 -20.18
N LEU A 337 4.24 10.02 -20.93
CA LEU A 337 4.23 10.25 -22.38
C LEU A 337 4.94 9.11 -23.12
N VAL A 338 4.17 8.08 -23.48
CA VAL A 338 4.68 6.85 -24.12
C VAL A 338 5.53 7.12 -25.36
N ASP A 339 5.15 8.09 -26.20
CA ASP A 339 5.87 8.39 -27.43
C ASP A 339 7.28 8.95 -27.19
N ARG A 340 7.49 9.67 -26.07
CA ARG A 340 8.82 10.13 -25.66
C ARG A 340 9.70 8.99 -25.16
N LEU A 341 9.08 7.94 -24.61
CA LEU A 341 9.80 6.78 -24.09
C LEU A 341 10.32 5.84 -25.18
N ARG A 342 9.55 5.63 -26.26
CA ARG A 342 9.91 4.69 -27.35
C ARG A 342 11.36 4.83 -27.86
N PRO A 343 11.88 6.04 -28.20
CA PRO A 343 13.27 6.18 -28.65
C PRO A 343 14.29 5.81 -27.56
N ILE A 344 13.99 6.08 -26.28
CA ILE A 344 14.86 5.73 -25.14
C ILE A 344 14.96 4.21 -24.98
N LEU A 345 13.83 3.49 -25.09
CA LEU A 345 13.84 2.02 -25.05
C LEU A 345 14.58 1.40 -26.25
N GLN A 346 14.51 2.04 -27.42
CA GLN A 346 15.25 1.59 -28.59
C GLN A 346 16.76 1.77 -28.41
N GLU A 347 17.18 2.88 -27.78
CA GLU A 347 18.57 3.14 -27.42
C GLU A 347 19.11 2.07 -26.47
N HIS A 348 18.44 1.90 -25.32
CA HIS A 348 18.89 0.97 -24.26
C HIS A 348 18.68 -0.51 -24.62
N GLY A 349 17.67 -0.82 -25.46
CA GLY A 349 17.38 -2.18 -25.93
C GLY A 349 18.52 -2.82 -26.73
N ARG A 350 19.40 -2.01 -27.35
CA ARG A 350 20.56 -2.50 -28.12
C ARG A 350 21.70 -3.01 -27.23
N VAL A 351 21.70 -2.69 -25.95
CA VAL A 351 22.82 -2.93 -25.02
C VAL A 351 22.41 -3.87 -23.88
N LEU A 352 21.26 -4.55 -23.99
CA LEU A 352 20.79 -5.46 -22.96
C LEU A 352 21.75 -6.65 -22.82
N GLY A 353 22.40 -6.76 -21.66
CA GLY A 353 23.17 -7.93 -21.26
C GLY A 353 22.27 -9.15 -21.00
N GLN A 354 22.89 -10.30 -20.68
CA GLN A 354 22.17 -11.56 -20.45
C GLN A 354 21.16 -11.50 -19.29
N SER A 355 21.42 -10.65 -18.28
CA SER A 355 20.53 -10.43 -17.13
C SER A 355 19.54 -9.29 -17.35
N GLY A 356 19.55 -8.64 -18.52
CA GLY A 356 18.70 -7.50 -18.82
C GLY A 356 19.11 -6.22 -18.08
N ALA A 357 18.24 -5.21 -18.17
CA ALA A 357 18.40 -3.92 -17.51
C ALA A 357 17.09 -3.39 -16.92
N TYR A 358 17.20 -2.55 -15.90
CA TYR A 358 16.14 -1.64 -15.46
C TYR A 358 16.65 -0.20 -15.58
N LEU A 359 15.72 0.72 -15.85
CA LEU A 359 16.07 2.12 -16.03
C LEU A 359 15.84 2.90 -14.74
N ASN A 360 16.92 3.45 -14.23
CA ASN A 360 16.94 4.32 -13.07
C ASN A 360 16.57 5.75 -13.49
N ASN A 361 15.59 6.33 -12.81
CA ASN A 361 14.95 7.60 -13.20
C ASN A 361 15.36 8.79 -12.33
N CYS A 362 16.11 8.58 -11.25
CA CYS A 362 16.66 9.64 -10.39
C CYS A 362 18.13 9.35 -10.03
N ASP A 363 18.96 10.40 -9.89
CA ASP A 363 20.36 10.25 -9.49
C ASP A 363 20.52 9.66 -8.08
N MET A 364 19.50 9.81 -7.23
CA MET A 364 19.45 9.26 -5.88
C MET A 364 18.95 7.81 -5.77
N GLY A 365 18.34 7.24 -6.80
CA GLY A 365 17.62 5.97 -6.66
C GLY A 365 16.59 5.74 -7.76
N LEU A 366 16.07 4.52 -7.85
CA LEU A 366 14.86 4.27 -8.62
C LEU A 366 13.69 4.86 -7.82
N HIS A 367 12.86 5.68 -8.45
CA HIS A 367 11.68 6.25 -7.82
C HIS A 367 10.39 5.64 -8.39
N GLY A 368 9.44 5.35 -7.49
CA GLY A 368 8.19 4.64 -7.78
C GLY A 368 7.26 5.20 -8.86
N PRO A 369 7.19 6.52 -9.15
CA PRO A 369 6.24 7.06 -10.15
C PRO A 369 6.35 6.44 -11.54
N LEU A 370 7.55 5.97 -11.92
CA LEU A 370 7.82 5.32 -13.19
C LEU A 370 8.94 4.28 -13.05
N GLU A 371 8.60 3.01 -12.95
CA GLU A 371 9.57 1.91 -12.90
C GLU A 371 9.58 1.16 -14.24
N ILE A 372 10.77 0.99 -14.85
CA ILE A 372 10.92 0.42 -16.19
C ILE A 372 11.91 -0.74 -16.15
N PHE A 373 11.43 -1.92 -16.53
CA PHE A 373 12.20 -3.16 -16.53
C PHE A 373 12.18 -3.79 -17.92
N SER A 374 13.33 -4.26 -18.39
CA SER A 374 13.33 -5.28 -19.45
C SER A 374 12.70 -6.57 -18.91
N ARG A 375 12.10 -7.38 -19.79
CA ARG A 375 11.52 -8.68 -19.39
C ARG A 375 12.50 -9.54 -18.59
N GLN A 376 13.77 -9.56 -19.00
CA GLN A 376 14.80 -10.36 -18.33
C GLN A 376 15.16 -9.80 -16.95
N ALA A 377 15.24 -8.48 -16.79
CA ALA A 377 15.45 -7.87 -15.48
C ALA A 377 14.31 -8.23 -14.51
N LEU A 378 13.07 -8.23 -14.98
CA LEU A 378 11.92 -8.58 -14.15
C LEU A 378 11.87 -10.08 -13.81
N ASN A 379 12.29 -10.97 -14.72
CA ASN A 379 12.48 -12.39 -14.41
C ASN A 379 13.53 -12.58 -13.30
N THR A 380 14.71 -11.96 -13.46
CA THR A 380 15.79 -12.06 -12.47
C THR A 380 15.38 -11.46 -11.12
N PHE A 381 14.58 -10.40 -11.11
CA PHE A 381 13.96 -9.86 -9.90
C PHE A 381 13.11 -10.92 -9.19
N PHE A 382 12.17 -11.56 -9.90
CA PHE A 382 11.31 -12.58 -9.31
C PHE A 382 12.09 -13.79 -8.78
N GLU A 383 13.06 -14.30 -9.54
CA GLU A 383 13.94 -15.41 -9.14
C GLU A 383 14.80 -15.09 -7.90
N SER A 384 15.27 -13.84 -7.80
CA SER A 384 16.17 -13.41 -6.71
C SER A 384 15.43 -12.88 -5.49
N SER A 385 14.12 -12.61 -5.59
CA SER A 385 13.33 -11.91 -4.57
C SER A 385 13.39 -12.56 -3.18
N GLU A 386 13.35 -13.89 -3.10
CA GLU A 386 13.46 -14.61 -1.82
C GLU A 386 14.85 -14.46 -1.21
N TYR A 387 15.90 -14.50 -2.03
CA TYR A 387 17.27 -14.27 -1.58
C TYR A 387 17.45 -12.82 -1.12
N CYS A 388 16.99 -11.84 -1.91
CA CYS A 388 17.01 -10.43 -1.54
C CYS A 388 16.29 -10.19 -0.21
N ALA A 389 15.11 -10.78 0.01
CA ALA A 389 14.38 -10.65 1.27
C ALA A 389 15.18 -11.20 2.47
N LYS A 390 15.91 -12.31 2.29
CA LYS A 390 16.79 -12.86 3.34
C LYS A 390 17.97 -11.92 3.64
N GLN A 391 18.54 -11.29 2.62
CA GLN A 391 19.71 -10.43 2.77
C GLN A 391 19.36 -9.01 3.28
N LEU A 392 18.30 -8.42 2.74
CA LEU A 392 17.90 -7.04 3.02
C LEU A 392 17.10 -6.91 4.31
N ASP A 393 16.27 -7.89 4.66
CA ASP A 393 15.37 -7.74 5.81
C ASP A 393 16.01 -8.14 7.17
N GLY A 394 17.34 -8.14 7.26
CA GLY A 394 18.09 -8.08 8.52
C GLY A 394 17.83 -9.15 9.59
N GLY A 395 17.26 -10.30 9.23
CA GLY A 395 16.93 -11.36 10.19
C GLY A 395 15.70 -11.05 11.06
N LYS A 396 15.21 -12.05 11.80
CA LYS A 396 13.92 -11.98 12.53
C LYS A 396 13.87 -10.90 13.62
N GLU A 397 15.00 -10.50 14.18
CA GLU A 397 15.07 -9.52 15.26
C GLU A 397 14.88 -8.08 14.74
N CYS A 398 15.43 -7.74 13.58
CA CYS A 398 15.31 -6.40 12.99
C CYS A 398 14.01 -6.18 12.22
N LYS A 399 13.27 -7.25 11.88
CA LYS A 399 11.92 -7.20 11.29
C LYS A 399 10.82 -6.71 12.24
N LYS A 400 11.01 -6.80 13.55
CA LYS A 400 9.93 -6.51 14.52
C LYS A 400 9.89 -5.07 15.00
N ASP A 401 11.04 -4.38 15.02
CA ASP A 401 11.12 -3.01 15.51
C ASP A 401 12.29 -2.25 14.86
N CYS A 402 11.96 -1.20 14.10
CA CYS A 402 12.95 -0.29 13.52
C CYS A 402 13.23 0.95 14.38
N SER A 403 12.66 1.04 15.60
CA SER A 403 12.95 2.12 16.54
C SER A 403 14.44 2.23 16.88
N ALA A 404 15.16 1.09 16.84
CA ALA A 404 16.59 0.99 17.06
C ALA A 404 17.45 1.39 15.85
N PHE A 405 16.88 1.84 14.72
CA PHE A 405 17.65 2.27 13.53
C PHE A 405 18.69 3.36 13.84
N TRP A 406 18.44 4.18 14.86
CA TRP A 406 19.34 5.23 15.32
C TRP A 406 20.49 4.73 16.20
N ASP A 407 20.53 3.43 16.53
CA ASP A 407 21.71 2.81 17.11
C ASP A 407 22.84 2.79 16.06
N PRO A 408 24.01 3.37 16.33
CA PRO A 408 25.14 3.36 15.39
C PRO A 408 25.57 1.95 14.95
N ASN A 409 25.28 0.93 15.76
CA ASN A 409 25.58 -0.48 15.45
C ASN A 409 24.42 -1.19 14.72
N TYR A 410 23.29 -0.51 14.43
CA TYR A 410 22.13 -1.12 13.78
C TYR A 410 22.48 -1.68 12.41
N ARG A 411 23.20 -0.92 11.59
CA ARG A 411 23.58 -1.34 10.23
C ARG A 411 24.47 -2.58 10.22
N GLU A 412 25.39 -2.68 11.18
CA GLU A 412 26.26 -3.85 11.34
C GLU A 412 25.49 -5.06 11.89
N ARG A 413 24.62 -4.85 12.90
CA ARG A 413 23.80 -5.94 13.49
C ARG A 413 22.73 -6.48 12.54
N CYS A 414 22.11 -5.61 11.76
CA CYS A 414 20.96 -5.93 10.90
C CYS A 414 21.35 -6.09 9.41
N ASN A 415 22.65 -6.15 9.09
CA ASN A 415 23.16 -6.33 7.72
C ASN A 415 22.60 -5.32 6.68
N GLY A 416 22.23 -4.12 7.14
CA GLY A 416 21.58 -3.14 6.28
C GLY A 416 20.67 -2.15 7.00
N PRO A 417 20.06 -1.23 6.24
CA PRO A 417 19.04 -0.31 6.73
C PRO A 417 17.71 -1.04 7.00
N CYS A 418 16.84 -0.41 7.80
CA CYS A 418 15.50 -0.91 8.05
C CYS A 418 14.65 -0.89 6.77
N THR A 419 14.27 -2.06 6.25
CA THR A 419 13.42 -2.18 5.06
C THR A 419 11.94 -1.85 5.32
N LEU A 420 11.49 -1.82 6.59
CA LEU A 420 10.12 -1.36 6.93
C LEU A 420 9.87 0.11 6.56
N TRP A 421 10.93 0.91 6.36
CA TRP A 421 10.82 2.31 5.96
C TRP A 421 11.05 2.54 4.47
N TRP A 422 11.14 1.47 3.68
CA TRP A 422 11.38 1.56 2.26
C TRP A 422 10.07 1.52 1.47
N GLY A 423 10.05 2.28 0.37
CA GLY A 423 9.14 2.02 -0.73
C GLY A 423 9.57 0.75 -1.49
N GLU A 424 8.68 0.22 -2.34
CA GLU A 424 9.06 -0.93 -3.17
C GLU A 424 10.19 -0.59 -4.13
N ASP A 425 10.21 0.62 -4.67
CA ASP A 425 11.18 1.15 -5.61
C ASP A 425 12.61 1.04 -5.07
N ILE A 426 12.83 1.48 -3.83
CA ILE A 426 14.10 1.34 -3.13
C ILE A 426 14.42 -0.14 -2.93
N TRP A 427 13.44 -0.96 -2.53
CA TRP A 427 13.70 -2.38 -2.29
C TRP A 427 14.09 -3.13 -3.58
N VAL A 428 13.41 -2.85 -4.69
CA VAL A 428 13.69 -3.43 -6.02
C VAL A 428 15.06 -2.98 -6.51
N ASP A 429 15.35 -1.68 -6.45
CA ASP A 429 16.66 -1.10 -6.82
C ASP A 429 17.79 -1.77 -6.04
N GLN A 430 17.64 -1.89 -4.72
CA GLN A 430 18.66 -2.47 -3.84
C GLN A 430 18.79 -3.98 -4.02
N CYS A 431 17.69 -4.69 -4.30
CA CYS A 431 17.72 -6.11 -4.63
C CYS A 431 18.52 -6.37 -5.90
N LEU A 432 18.12 -5.70 -6.99
CA LEU A 432 18.73 -5.87 -8.30
C LEU A 432 20.20 -5.41 -8.31
N MET A 433 20.47 -4.22 -7.77
CA MET A 433 21.81 -3.62 -7.79
C MET A 433 22.84 -4.42 -6.96
N ARG A 434 22.44 -4.98 -5.80
CA ARG A 434 23.39 -5.59 -4.86
C ARG A 434 23.54 -7.09 -5.02
N PHE A 435 22.51 -7.78 -5.50
CA PHE A 435 22.44 -9.25 -5.45
C PHE A 435 22.24 -9.91 -6.80
N THR A 436 22.21 -9.14 -7.88
CA THR A 436 22.02 -9.66 -9.24
C THR A 436 22.99 -8.99 -10.22
N GLU A 437 23.06 -9.53 -11.44
CA GLU A 437 23.84 -8.95 -12.55
C GLU A 437 22.99 -8.07 -13.48
N VAL A 438 21.77 -7.70 -13.06
CA VAL A 438 20.91 -6.82 -13.86
C VAL A 438 21.55 -5.43 -13.96
N ALA A 439 21.65 -4.91 -15.19
CA ALA A 439 22.20 -3.58 -15.41
C ALA A 439 21.27 -2.48 -14.90
N ARG A 440 21.81 -1.61 -14.04
CA ARG A 440 21.15 -0.38 -13.60
C ARG A 440 21.55 0.77 -14.52
N VAL A 441 20.62 1.28 -15.33
CA VAL A 441 20.92 2.31 -16.34
C VAL A 441 20.24 3.62 -15.97
N TYR A 442 21.01 4.66 -15.61
CA TYR A 442 20.45 5.97 -15.31
C TYR A 442 20.16 6.76 -16.58
N ASP A 443 18.94 7.31 -16.69
CA ASP A 443 18.56 8.21 -17.77
C ASP A 443 17.73 9.39 -17.22
N PRO A 444 18.28 10.62 -17.21
CA PRO A 444 17.64 11.79 -16.60
C PRO A 444 16.39 12.26 -17.37
N ARG A 445 16.16 11.74 -18.58
CA ARG A 445 14.98 12.07 -19.39
C ARG A 445 13.72 11.35 -18.89
N LEU A 446 13.84 10.39 -17.98
CA LEU A 446 12.73 9.52 -17.61
C LEU A 446 11.69 10.19 -16.73
N LEU A 447 12.12 10.93 -15.71
CA LEU A 447 11.22 11.46 -14.70
C LEU A 447 11.66 12.85 -14.24
N THR A 448 10.72 13.79 -14.28
CA THR A 448 10.83 15.08 -13.60
C THR A 448 9.84 15.13 -12.45
N GLU A 449 10.33 15.18 -11.22
CA GLU A 449 9.44 15.08 -10.07
C GLU A 449 9.89 15.86 -8.84
N GLU A 450 8.95 16.06 -7.91
CA GLU A 450 9.15 16.81 -6.67
C GLU A 450 10.28 16.26 -5.79
N HIS A 451 10.48 14.94 -5.75
CA HIS A 451 11.47 14.30 -4.88
C HIS A 451 12.80 14.01 -5.56
N CYS A 452 13.00 14.43 -6.82
CA CYS A 452 14.25 14.23 -7.57
C CYS A 452 14.80 15.55 -8.14
N HIS A 453 15.21 16.46 -7.26
CA HIS A 453 15.92 17.71 -7.59
C HIS A 453 15.37 18.49 -8.82
N PRO A 454 14.06 18.76 -8.90
CA PRO A 454 13.51 19.33 -10.12
C PRO A 454 13.88 20.81 -10.26
N GLN A 455 14.00 21.28 -11.50
CA GLN A 455 14.24 22.70 -11.78
C GLN A 455 13.06 23.57 -11.34
N SER A 456 13.31 24.84 -11.04
CA SER A 456 12.23 25.79 -10.70
C SER A 456 11.20 25.88 -11.84
N GLY A 457 9.92 25.81 -11.49
CA GLY A 457 8.82 25.86 -12.46
C GLY A 457 8.52 24.54 -13.19
N TRP A 458 9.16 23.42 -12.82
CA TRP A 458 8.97 22.11 -13.47
C TRP A 458 7.51 21.66 -13.61
N ARG A 459 6.62 22.09 -12.70
CA ARG A 459 5.17 21.79 -12.74
C ARG A 459 4.44 22.35 -13.97
N ASN A 460 5.09 23.19 -14.77
CA ASN A 460 4.56 23.65 -16.06
C ASN A 460 4.64 22.59 -17.18
N CYS A 461 5.37 21.49 -16.95
CA CYS A 461 5.52 20.35 -17.87
C CYS A 461 6.06 20.70 -19.27
N LYS A 462 6.82 21.80 -19.38
CA LYS A 462 7.34 22.30 -20.67
C LYS A 462 8.66 21.68 -21.11
N ASP A 463 9.29 20.85 -20.28
CA ASP A 463 10.52 20.16 -20.67
C ASP A 463 10.22 19.18 -21.82
N PRO A 464 10.76 19.38 -23.04
CA PRO A 464 10.47 18.50 -24.17
C PRO A 464 11.18 17.16 -24.07
N SER A 465 12.22 17.05 -23.22
CA SER A 465 13.02 15.84 -23.06
C SER A 465 12.44 14.85 -22.06
N SER A 466 11.65 15.34 -21.10
CA SER A 466 11.13 14.52 -20.00
C SER A 466 9.99 13.58 -20.46
N VAL A 467 10.07 12.31 -20.08
CA VAL A 467 9.07 11.27 -20.39
C VAL A 467 7.89 11.32 -19.44
N ALA A 468 8.13 11.69 -18.18
CA ALA A 468 7.12 11.70 -17.15
C ALA A 468 7.26 12.89 -16.18
N PHE A 469 6.12 13.40 -15.72
CA PHE A 469 6.04 14.44 -14.69
C PHE A 469 5.19 13.97 -13.51
N HIS A 470 5.66 14.19 -12.28
CA HIS A 470 4.96 13.72 -11.07
C HIS A 470 5.18 14.66 -9.86
N PRO A 471 4.18 14.90 -8.97
CA PRO A 471 2.81 14.39 -8.99
C PRO A 471 1.74 15.38 -9.52
N PHE A 472 0.68 14.84 -10.11
CA PHE A 472 -0.54 15.55 -10.57
C PHE A 472 -1.79 14.79 -10.12
N LYS A 473 -2.29 15.12 -8.92
CA LYS A 473 -3.22 14.26 -8.18
C LYS A 473 -4.67 14.39 -8.61
N THR A 474 -5.00 15.47 -9.32
CA THR A 474 -6.37 15.72 -9.81
C THR A 474 -6.43 15.63 -11.33
N PRO A 475 -7.60 15.26 -11.91
CA PRO A 475 -7.80 15.28 -13.35
C PRO A 475 -7.45 16.62 -14.01
N GLN A 476 -7.76 17.74 -13.34
CA GLN A 476 -7.49 19.08 -13.90
C GLN A 476 -5.99 19.38 -13.94
N GLU A 477 -5.25 19.06 -12.87
CA GLU A 477 -3.80 19.22 -12.80
C GLU A 477 -3.10 18.37 -13.86
N TYR A 478 -3.50 17.09 -13.96
CA TYR A 478 -2.99 16.18 -14.97
C TYR A 478 -3.23 16.71 -16.39
N LYS A 479 -4.48 17.10 -16.69
CA LYS A 479 -4.85 17.63 -18.01
C LYS A 479 -3.99 18.84 -18.37
N THR A 480 -3.88 19.81 -17.47
CA THR A 480 -3.08 21.03 -17.68
C THR A 480 -1.62 20.70 -18.00
N CYS A 481 -1.03 19.76 -17.26
CA CYS A 481 0.34 19.31 -17.50
C CYS A 481 0.50 18.57 -18.83
N PHE A 482 -0.41 17.64 -19.14
CA PHE A 482 -0.39 16.88 -20.39
C PHE A 482 -0.50 17.79 -21.62
N GLU A 483 -1.43 18.74 -21.60
CA GLU A 483 -1.62 19.72 -22.69
C GLU A 483 -0.40 20.62 -22.85
N SER A 484 0.20 21.04 -21.75
CA SER A 484 1.43 21.84 -21.77
C SER A 484 2.62 21.07 -22.35
N ALA A 485 2.71 19.77 -22.04
CA ALA A 485 3.80 18.91 -22.50
C ALA A 485 3.65 18.50 -23.97
N THR A 486 2.43 18.27 -24.43
CA THR A 486 2.18 17.74 -25.78
C THR A 486 1.79 18.81 -26.79
N GLY A 487 1.31 19.97 -26.33
CA GLY A 487 0.66 20.96 -27.19
C GLY A 487 -0.69 20.50 -27.76
N HIS A 488 -1.22 19.37 -27.30
CA HIS A 488 -2.50 18.80 -27.72
C HIS A 488 -3.55 19.01 -26.63
N GLU A 489 -4.68 19.61 -26.99
CA GLU A 489 -5.81 19.80 -26.08
C GLU A 489 -6.59 18.50 -25.89
N LEU A 490 -6.90 18.15 -24.63
CA LEU A 490 -7.74 16.99 -24.31
C LEU A 490 -9.21 17.41 -24.43
N ILE A 491 -9.75 17.33 -25.65
CA ILE A 491 -11.15 17.65 -25.97
C ILE A 491 -12.00 16.38 -25.82
N ALA A 492 -13.02 16.45 -24.97
CA ALA A 492 -13.90 15.35 -24.59
C ALA A 492 -14.92 14.97 -25.67
#